data_AF-A0A2Z7DD32-F1
#
_entry.id   AF-A0A2Z7DD32-F1
#
_cell.length_a   1.000
_cell.length_b   1.000
_cell.length_c   1.000
_cell.angle_alpha   90.00
_cell.angle_beta   90.00
_cell.angle_gamma   90.00
#
_symmetry.space_group_name_H-M   'P 1'
#
loop_
_entity.id
_entity.type
_entity.pdbx_description
1 polymer ?
#
loop_
_entity_poly.entity_id
_entity_poly.type
_entity_poly.pdbx_seq_one_letter_code
_entity_poly.pdbx_strand_id
1 'polypeptide(L)'
;MHMAECFDLMGFLDGSAVAPSPTITSEAGLHSPNTAYTTWKMKDRKLLSVLYTSLSEDVASEVIDSSTSREDNRVTFNYFQDPRDLQRCVQGMDIIRRVIESRSFAPFRYHFATFQSQINFMLSMPINLRQKHFGSTYSMEQFCIDTVMTIWHYNGGCQVNRVVDRDYRVLGVDALRVIDGSTFYNSPGTNSKATVMMLGR
;
A
#
# COMPACT_ATOMS: atom_id res chain seq x y z
N MET A 1 15.45 9.14 1.81
CA MET A 1 16.02 10.36 1.20
C MET A 1 17.34 10.09 0.46
N HIS A 2 18.27 9.33 1.05
CA HIS A 2 19.57 9.01 0.42
C HIS A 2 19.49 8.36 -0.99
N MET A 3 18.49 7.50 -1.24
CA MET A 3 18.26 6.91 -2.57
C MET A 3 17.83 7.95 -3.62
N ALA A 4 17.04 8.96 -3.23
CA ALA A 4 16.62 10.03 -4.16
C ALA A 4 17.80 10.94 -4.55
N GLU A 5 18.76 11.12 -3.64
CA GLU A 5 20.03 11.81 -3.91
C GLU A 5 20.92 11.00 -4.85
N CYS A 6 21.08 9.69 -4.64
CA CYS A 6 21.89 8.83 -5.52
C CYS A 6 21.38 8.74 -6.97
N PHE A 7 20.07 8.88 -7.19
CA PHE A 7 19.46 8.81 -8.52
C PHE A 7 19.20 10.19 -9.16
N ASP A 8 19.69 11.27 -8.55
CA ASP A 8 19.53 12.65 -9.04
C ASP A 8 18.04 13.04 -9.23
N LEU A 9 17.21 12.71 -8.23
CA LEU A 9 15.76 12.94 -8.25
C LEU A 9 15.31 14.07 -7.31
N MET A 10 16.25 14.72 -6.61
CA MET A 10 15.93 15.75 -5.62
C MET A 10 15.21 16.96 -6.23
N GLY A 11 15.55 17.32 -7.48
CA GLY A 11 14.93 18.46 -8.15
C GLY A 11 13.41 18.30 -8.38
N PHE A 12 12.91 17.07 -8.42
CA PHE A 12 11.48 16.80 -8.54
C PHE A 12 10.74 16.91 -7.20
N LEU A 13 11.45 16.77 -6.07
CA LEU A 13 10.89 16.88 -4.72
C LEU A 13 10.85 18.34 -4.23
N ASP A 14 11.87 19.13 -4.57
CA ASP A 14 11.94 20.55 -4.22
C ASP A 14 11.29 21.47 -5.28
N GLY A 15 10.86 20.91 -6.40
CA GLY A 15 10.17 21.60 -7.47
C GLY A 15 11.08 22.35 -8.45
N SER A 16 12.40 22.23 -8.35
CA SER A 16 13.34 22.83 -9.29
C SER A 16 13.36 22.16 -10.67
N ALA A 17 12.92 20.91 -10.80
CA ALA A 17 12.83 20.15 -12.05
C ALA A 17 11.44 20.29 -12.71
N VAL A 18 11.25 21.39 -13.45
CA VAL A 18 9.96 21.75 -14.07
C VAL A 18 9.61 20.85 -15.27
N ALA A 19 8.34 20.45 -15.36
CA ALA A 19 7.82 19.62 -16.44
C ALA A 19 7.84 20.33 -17.80
N PRO A 20 8.48 19.75 -18.85
CA PRO A 20 8.39 20.28 -20.21
C PRO A 20 6.99 20.11 -20.81
N SER A 21 6.66 20.87 -21.86
CA SER A 21 5.39 20.69 -22.59
C SER A 21 5.28 19.27 -23.18
N PRO A 22 4.12 18.57 -23.09
CA PRO A 22 3.94 17.24 -23.64
C PRO A 22 4.10 17.13 -25.16
N THR A 23 3.88 18.24 -25.87
CA THR A 23 3.97 18.34 -27.32
C THR A 23 4.80 19.55 -27.73
N ILE A 24 5.43 19.46 -28.90
CA ILE A 24 6.12 20.57 -29.57
C ILE A 24 5.41 20.84 -30.90
N THR A 25 5.31 22.10 -31.27
CA THR A 25 4.76 22.53 -32.56
C THR A 25 5.92 22.92 -33.47
N SER A 26 6.00 22.35 -34.67
CA SER A 26 6.99 22.76 -35.67
C SER A 26 6.66 24.15 -36.23
N GLU A 27 7.62 24.80 -36.90
CA GLU A 27 7.40 26.09 -37.57
C GLU A 27 6.28 26.05 -38.64
N ALA A 28 5.94 24.85 -39.13
CA ALA A 28 4.83 24.61 -40.05
C ALA A 28 3.48 24.30 -39.35
N GLY A 29 3.40 24.44 -38.02
CA GLY A 29 2.17 24.24 -37.25
C GLY A 29 1.81 22.78 -36.93
N LEU A 30 2.70 21.82 -37.21
CA LEU A 30 2.43 20.40 -36.95
C LEU A 30 2.84 20.03 -35.52
N HIS A 31 1.91 19.43 -34.75
CA HIS A 31 2.17 18.97 -33.40
C HIS A 31 2.82 17.59 -33.38
N SER A 32 3.90 17.43 -32.62
CA SER A 32 4.57 16.15 -32.39
C SER A 32 4.82 15.91 -30.89
N PRO A 33 4.93 14.64 -30.46
CA PRO A 33 5.25 14.32 -29.06
C PRO A 33 6.62 14.87 -28.64
N ASN A 34 6.69 15.47 -27.45
CA ASN A 34 7.95 15.96 -26.91
C ASN A 34 8.73 14.82 -26.24
N THR A 35 9.88 14.46 -26.80
CA THR A 35 10.76 13.44 -26.22
C THR A 35 11.37 13.88 -24.89
N ALA A 36 11.54 15.19 -24.66
CA ALA A 36 11.99 15.71 -23.36
C ALA A 36 10.92 15.52 -22.27
N TYR A 37 9.63 15.66 -22.60
CA TYR A 37 8.54 15.37 -21.66
C TYR A 37 8.44 13.87 -21.37
N THR A 38 8.64 13.00 -22.37
CA THR A 38 8.61 11.56 -22.11
C THR A 38 9.79 11.11 -21.24
N THR A 39 11.00 11.66 -21.45
CA THR A 39 12.15 11.43 -20.57
C THR A 39 11.91 11.97 -19.16
N TRP A 40 11.37 13.19 -19.03
CA TRP A 40 11.00 13.77 -17.73
C TRP A 40 9.96 12.92 -17.00
N LYS A 41 8.90 12.50 -17.68
CA LYS A 41 7.83 11.65 -17.14
C LYS A 41 8.33 10.26 -16.73
N MET A 42 9.31 9.69 -17.45
CA MET A 42 9.91 8.42 -17.05
C MET A 42 10.77 8.57 -15.79
N LYS A 43 11.48 9.69 -15.61
CA LYS A 43 12.23 10.00 -14.38
C LYS A 43 11.31 10.31 -13.20
N ASP A 44 10.22 11.04 -13.42
CA ASP A 44 9.17 11.30 -12.42
C ASP A 44 8.52 10.00 -11.92
N ARG A 45 8.23 9.05 -12.84
CA ARG A 45 7.73 7.71 -12.45
C ARG A 45 8.79 6.88 -11.71
N LYS A 46 10.09 7.09 -11.97
CA LYS A 46 11.17 6.48 -11.18
C LYS A 46 11.24 7.10 -9.78
N LEU A 47 10.99 8.40 -9.61
CA LEU A 47 10.84 9.01 -8.28
C LEU A 47 9.67 8.40 -7.53
N LEU A 48 8.52 8.22 -8.18
CA LEU A 48 7.39 7.54 -7.57
C LEU A 48 7.78 6.13 -7.13
N SER A 49 8.51 5.38 -7.96
CA SER A 49 9.05 4.06 -7.61
C SER A 49 10.08 4.11 -6.47
N VAL A 50 10.97 5.10 -6.43
CA VAL A 50 12.00 5.27 -5.37
C VAL A 50 11.36 5.70 -4.05
N LEU A 51 10.29 6.51 -4.09
CA LEU A 51 9.47 6.82 -2.92
C LEU A 51 8.75 5.56 -2.42
N TYR A 52 8.16 4.77 -3.33
CA TYR A 52 7.56 3.48 -3.00
C TYR A 52 8.57 2.48 -2.43
N THR A 53 9.80 2.39 -2.95
CA THR A 53 10.84 1.48 -2.43
C THR A 53 11.49 1.98 -1.14
N SER A 54 11.61 3.30 -0.95
CA SER A 54 12.07 3.86 0.34
C SER A 54 11.04 3.73 1.46
N LEU A 55 9.78 3.45 1.11
CA LEU A 55 8.66 3.18 2.01
C LEU A 55 8.26 1.70 2.00
N SER A 56 9.04 0.81 1.36
CA SER A 56 8.76 -0.63 1.32
C SER A 56 10.05 -1.42 1.15
N GLU A 57 10.57 -1.94 2.26
CA GLU A 57 11.25 -3.23 2.28
C GLU A 57 10.43 -4.21 3.14
N ASP A 58 9.94 -5.23 2.42
CA ASP A 58 9.66 -6.61 2.80
C ASP A 58 8.32 -7.05 3.40
N VAL A 59 7.59 -7.79 2.55
CA VAL A 59 6.40 -8.62 2.74
C VAL A 59 6.82 -10.04 3.13
N ALA A 60 6.15 -10.70 4.10
CA ALA A 60 6.37 -12.14 4.37
C ALA A 60 5.09 -12.90 4.80
N SER A 61 4.83 -14.05 4.15
CA SER A 61 4.53 -15.39 4.70
C SER A 61 3.91 -16.36 3.66
N GLU A 62 4.74 -16.92 2.76
CA GLU A 62 4.72 -18.33 2.30
C GLU A 62 6.01 -18.54 1.46
N VAL A 63 7.01 -19.19 2.04
CA VAL A 63 8.31 -19.46 1.39
C VAL A 63 8.50 -20.97 1.39
N ILE A 64 8.06 -21.64 0.32
CA ILE A 64 8.23 -23.10 0.19
C ILE A 64 8.88 -23.49 -1.14
N ASP A 65 9.19 -22.56 -2.06
CA ASP A 65 9.73 -22.93 -3.38
C ASP A 65 10.93 -22.09 -3.85
N SER A 66 11.65 -21.46 -2.92
CA SER A 66 12.83 -20.67 -3.26
C SER A 66 14.13 -21.43 -2.97
N SER A 67 15.02 -21.42 -3.95
CA SER A 67 16.36 -22.00 -3.89
C SER A 67 17.42 -21.03 -3.36
N THR A 68 17.14 -19.72 -3.38
CA THR A 68 18.07 -18.68 -2.88
C THR A 68 17.34 -17.53 -2.20
N SER A 69 17.95 -16.89 -1.21
CA SER A 69 17.38 -15.74 -0.50
C SER A 69 17.13 -14.49 -1.36
N ARG A 70 17.51 -14.52 -2.64
CA ARG A 70 17.31 -13.44 -3.62
C ARG A 70 16.06 -13.62 -4.47
N GLU A 71 15.47 -14.80 -4.46
CA GLU A 71 14.24 -15.06 -5.19
C GLU A 71 13.04 -14.55 -4.40
N ASP A 72 12.06 -14.06 -5.15
CA ASP A 72 10.83 -13.52 -4.57
C ASP A 72 9.97 -14.67 -4.04
N ASN A 73 9.57 -14.57 -2.78
CA ASN A 73 8.79 -15.60 -2.12
C ASN A 73 7.31 -15.31 -2.25
N ARG A 74 6.52 -16.31 -2.66
CA ARG A 74 5.10 -16.14 -2.95
C ARG A 74 4.26 -16.03 -1.67
N VAL A 75 3.92 -14.81 -1.27
CA VAL A 75 3.06 -14.56 -0.09
C VAL A 75 1.59 -14.43 -0.49
N THR A 76 0.70 -15.12 0.22
CA THR A 76 -0.75 -14.92 0.11
C THR A 76 -1.38 -14.55 1.45
N PHE A 77 -2.08 -13.41 1.49
CA PHE A 77 -2.77 -12.93 2.70
C PHE A 77 -4.22 -13.40 2.79
N ASN A 78 -4.78 -13.87 1.67
CA ASN A 78 -6.16 -14.34 1.57
C ASN A 78 -7.19 -13.38 2.18
N TYR A 79 -7.04 -12.06 1.90
CA TYR A 79 -7.97 -11.04 2.37
C TYR A 79 -9.42 -11.41 2.08
N PHE A 80 -10.27 -11.35 3.11
CA PHE A 80 -11.69 -11.72 3.07
C PHE A 80 -11.99 -13.20 2.82
N GLN A 81 -11.01 -14.11 2.94
CA GLN A 81 -11.29 -15.55 2.99
C GLN A 81 -12.17 -15.89 4.20
N ASP A 82 -11.94 -15.22 5.33
CA ASP A 82 -12.88 -15.24 6.45
C ASP A 82 -14.05 -14.27 6.17
N PRO A 83 -15.30 -14.75 6.08
CA PRO A 83 -16.44 -13.90 5.78
C PRO A 83 -16.66 -12.78 6.81
N ARG A 84 -16.16 -12.94 8.04
CA ARG A 84 -16.25 -11.93 9.10
C ARG A 84 -15.44 -10.68 8.77
N ASP A 85 -14.36 -10.81 8.02
CA ASP A 85 -13.52 -9.67 7.64
C ASP A 85 -14.22 -8.78 6.61
N LEU A 86 -14.92 -9.40 5.65
CA LEU A 86 -15.72 -8.65 4.68
C LEU A 86 -16.87 -7.91 5.36
N GLN A 87 -17.58 -8.61 6.27
CA GLN A 87 -18.65 -8.02 7.06
C GLN A 87 -18.16 -6.80 7.86
N ARG A 88 -16.99 -6.92 8.51
CA ARG A 88 -16.36 -5.81 9.24
C ARG A 88 -15.98 -4.66 8.33
N CYS A 89 -15.46 -4.93 7.13
CA CYS A 89 -15.15 -3.88 6.16
C CYS A 89 -16.40 -3.09 5.77
N VAL A 90 -17.51 -3.77 5.43
CA VAL A 90 -18.77 -3.12 5.08
C VAL A 90 -19.31 -2.27 6.23
N GLN A 91 -19.27 -2.79 7.47
CA GLN A 91 -19.64 -2.03 8.67
C GLN A 91 -18.74 -0.81 8.90
N GLY A 92 -17.44 -0.94 8.66
CA GLY A 92 -16.47 0.15 8.73
C GLY A 92 -16.78 1.25 7.71
N MET A 93 -17.13 0.88 6.48
CA MET A 93 -17.53 1.83 5.44
C MET A 93 -18.81 2.59 5.79
N ASP A 94 -19.76 1.96 6.49
CA ASP A 94 -20.95 2.65 7.02
C ASP A 94 -20.59 3.70 8.08
N ILE A 95 -19.62 3.41 8.94
CA ILE A 95 -19.08 4.38 9.91
C ILE A 95 -18.40 5.54 9.16
N ILE A 96 -17.53 5.24 8.18
CA ILE A 96 -16.83 6.26 7.38
C ILE A 96 -17.84 7.18 6.68
N ARG A 97 -18.88 6.62 6.06
CA ARG A 97 -19.98 7.38 5.45
C ARG A 97 -20.59 8.37 6.44
N ARG A 98 -20.97 7.89 7.64
CA ARG A 98 -21.56 8.74 8.70
C ARG A 98 -20.61 9.83 9.18
N VAL A 99 -19.31 9.54 9.29
CA VAL A 99 -18.29 10.54 9.64
C VAL A 99 -18.21 11.63 8.57
N ILE A 100 -18.15 11.24 7.30
CA ILE A 100 -18.11 12.18 6.17
C ILE A 100 -19.42 12.98 6.09
N GLU A 101 -20.56 12.40 6.39
CA GLU A 101 -21.88 13.07 6.41
C GLU A 101 -22.14 13.90 7.67
N SER A 102 -21.23 13.89 8.65
CA SER A 102 -21.36 14.66 9.87
C SER A 102 -21.18 16.16 9.65
N ARG A 103 -21.78 16.97 10.54
CA ARG A 103 -21.63 18.44 10.56
C ARG A 103 -20.17 18.87 10.67
N SER A 104 -19.35 18.13 11.42
CA SER A 104 -17.93 18.43 11.62
C SER A 104 -17.12 18.32 10.33
N PHE A 105 -17.55 17.45 9.39
CA PHE A 105 -16.87 17.28 8.10
C PHE A 105 -17.42 18.18 6.99
N ALA A 106 -18.51 18.92 7.24
CA ALA A 106 -19.14 19.78 6.24
C ALA A 106 -18.16 20.79 5.58
N PRO A 107 -17.22 21.44 6.30
CA PRO A 107 -16.27 22.37 5.69
C PRO A 107 -15.28 21.73 4.71
N PHE A 108 -15.06 20.42 4.80
CA PHE A 108 -14.09 19.68 3.97
C PHE A 108 -14.74 18.98 2.77
N ARG A 109 -16.05 19.14 2.59
CA ARG A 109 -16.81 18.51 1.51
C ARG A 109 -17.07 19.46 0.38
N TYR A 110 -16.94 18.95 -0.85
CA TYR A 110 -17.53 19.61 -2.00
C TYR A 110 -19.05 19.54 -1.90
N HIS A 111 -19.72 20.70 -1.97
CA HIS A 111 -21.18 20.82 -1.79
C HIS A 111 -22.00 19.91 -2.73
N PHE A 112 -21.48 19.62 -3.92
CA PHE A 112 -22.12 18.78 -4.93
C PHE A 112 -21.67 17.31 -4.90
N ALA A 113 -20.72 16.93 -4.03
CA ALA A 113 -20.21 15.57 -3.96
C ALA A 113 -21.01 14.71 -2.96
N THR A 114 -21.57 13.62 -3.48
CA THR A 114 -22.20 12.56 -2.67
C THR A 114 -21.17 11.55 -2.19
N PHE A 115 -21.49 10.75 -1.16
CA PHE A 115 -20.63 9.64 -0.76
C PHE A 115 -20.39 8.66 -1.92
N GLN A 116 -21.42 8.40 -2.73
CA GLN A 116 -21.28 7.56 -3.93
C GLN A 116 -20.27 8.12 -4.94
N SER A 117 -20.22 9.44 -5.14
CA SER A 117 -19.22 10.05 -6.02
C SER A 117 -17.78 9.82 -5.53
N GLN A 118 -17.58 9.78 -4.21
CA GLN A 118 -16.28 9.51 -3.59
C GLN A 118 -15.88 8.04 -3.74
N ILE A 119 -16.84 7.13 -3.58
CA ILE A 119 -16.64 5.70 -3.85
C ILE A 119 -16.24 5.48 -5.32
N ASN A 120 -16.97 6.07 -6.25
CA ASN A 120 -16.66 5.96 -7.68
C ASN A 120 -15.27 6.52 -8.00
N PHE A 121 -14.87 7.62 -7.36
CA PHE A 121 -13.52 8.17 -7.47
C PHE A 121 -12.46 7.17 -6.98
N MET A 122 -12.64 6.57 -5.80
CA MET A 122 -11.72 5.55 -5.26
C MET A 122 -11.61 4.31 -6.17
N LEU A 123 -12.71 3.90 -6.81
CA LEU A 123 -12.69 2.82 -7.79
C LEU A 123 -11.88 3.19 -9.04
N SER A 124 -11.91 4.45 -9.48
CA SER A 124 -11.10 4.90 -10.62
C SER A 124 -9.59 4.97 -10.34
N MET A 125 -9.19 5.07 -9.07
CA MET A 125 -7.79 5.22 -8.68
C MET A 125 -7.03 3.89 -8.74
N PRO A 126 -5.84 3.79 -9.36
CA PRO A 126 -5.07 2.55 -9.46
C PRO A 126 -4.34 2.22 -8.14
N ILE A 127 -5.11 2.00 -7.07
CA ILE A 127 -4.59 1.83 -5.71
C ILE A 127 -4.09 0.42 -5.39
N ASN A 128 -4.46 -0.57 -6.22
CA ASN A 128 -4.00 -1.94 -6.14
C ASN A 128 -4.06 -2.58 -7.54
N LEU A 129 -3.60 -3.83 -7.65
CA LEU A 129 -3.58 -4.61 -8.89
C LEU A 129 -4.83 -5.49 -9.08
N ARG A 130 -5.86 -5.34 -8.24
CA ARG A 130 -7.09 -6.13 -8.37
C ARG A 130 -7.89 -5.63 -9.56
N GLN A 131 -8.51 -6.56 -10.29
CA GLN A 131 -9.49 -6.21 -11.30
C GLN A 131 -10.65 -5.50 -10.61
N LYS A 132 -11.06 -4.35 -11.14
CA LYS A 132 -12.17 -3.57 -10.61
C LYS A 132 -13.39 -3.74 -11.47
N HIS A 133 -14.54 -3.93 -10.83
CA HIS A 133 -15.80 -4.13 -11.51
C HIS A 133 -16.56 -2.80 -11.62
N PHE A 134 -16.55 -2.15 -12.78
CA PHE A 134 -17.31 -0.91 -13.00
C PHE A 134 -18.72 -1.27 -13.52
N GLY A 135 -19.74 -1.13 -12.68
CA GLY A 135 -21.15 -1.42 -13.01
C GLY A 135 -22.14 -0.54 -12.25
N SER A 136 -23.38 -0.42 -12.74
CA SER A 136 -24.41 0.52 -12.25
C SER A 136 -24.99 0.21 -10.86
N THR A 137 -24.81 -1.01 -10.34
CA THR A 137 -25.17 -1.41 -8.98
C THR A 137 -23.97 -1.99 -8.27
N TYR A 138 -23.09 -1.11 -7.79
CA TYR A 138 -21.88 -1.50 -7.09
C TYR A 138 -22.16 -1.68 -5.58
N SER A 139 -21.96 -2.89 -5.06
CA SER A 139 -22.21 -3.18 -3.64
C SER A 139 -21.01 -2.79 -2.77
N MET A 140 -21.26 -2.56 -1.47
CA MET A 140 -20.18 -2.21 -0.53
C MET A 140 -19.24 -3.40 -0.29
N GLU A 141 -19.74 -4.62 -0.40
CA GLU A 141 -18.94 -5.84 -0.37
C GLU A 141 -17.93 -5.85 -1.52
N GLN A 142 -18.40 -5.58 -2.75
CA GLN A 142 -17.51 -5.53 -3.91
C GLN A 142 -16.52 -4.37 -3.80
N PHE A 143 -16.94 -3.23 -3.25
CA PHE A 143 -16.04 -2.12 -2.94
C PHE A 143 -14.89 -2.56 -2.04
N CYS A 144 -15.21 -3.21 -0.93
CA CYS A 144 -14.21 -3.75 -0.02
C CYS A 144 -13.25 -4.70 -0.76
N ILE A 145 -13.78 -5.64 -1.54
CA ILE A 145 -12.99 -6.63 -2.28
C ILE A 145 -12.05 -5.98 -3.30
N ASP A 146 -12.55 -5.05 -4.11
CA ASP A 146 -11.79 -4.45 -5.22
C ASP A 146 -10.79 -3.41 -4.73
N THR A 147 -11.04 -2.77 -3.58
CA THR A 147 -10.22 -1.67 -3.09
C THR A 147 -9.30 -2.04 -1.93
N VAL A 148 -9.45 -3.22 -1.33
CA VAL A 148 -8.58 -3.67 -0.24
C VAL A 148 -7.12 -3.55 -0.63
N MET A 149 -6.35 -3.00 0.29
CA MET A 149 -4.90 -2.91 0.23
C MET A 149 -4.37 -3.15 1.64
N THR A 150 -3.09 -3.44 1.72
CA THR A 150 -2.42 -3.51 3.01
C THR A 150 -2.36 -2.13 3.66
N ILE A 151 -2.43 -2.10 4.98
CA ILE A 151 -2.03 -0.94 5.81
C ILE A 151 -0.61 -1.11 6.38
N TRP A 152 0.17 -2.01 5.78
CA TRP A 152 1.56 -2.32 6.15
C TRP A 152 1.75 -2.87 7.57
N HIS A 153 0.72 -3.47 8.16
CA HIS A 153 0.76 -4.10 9.50
C HIS A 153 0.65 -5.64 9.45
N TYR A 154 1.27 -6.27 8.46
CA TYR A 154 1.36 -7.73 8.41
C TYR A 154 2.20 -8.27 9.59
N ASN A 155 1.88 -9.49 10.00
CA ASN A 155 2.49 -10.18 11.14
C ASN A 155 2.28 -11.69 11.01
N GLY A 156 2.99 -12.48 11.83
CA GLY A 156 2.95 -13.95 11.78
C GLY A 156 4.06 -14.59 10.95
N GLY A 157 4.08 -15.92 10.92
CA GLY A 157 5.08 -16.74 10.23
C GLY A 157 6.06 -17.47 11.17
N CYS A 158 6.31 -16.94 12.36
CA CYS A 158 7.14 -17.56 13.40
C CYS A 158 6.45 -17.52 14.76
N GLN A 159 5.17 -17.89 14.82
CA GLN A 159 4.35 -17.69 16.01
C GLN A 159 4.88 -18.44 17.24
N VAL A 160 4.69 -17.83 18.43
CA VAL A 160 5.01 -18.44 19.73
C VAL A 160 4.21 -19.73 19.93
N ASN A 161 4.87 -20.79 20.43
CA ASN A 161 4.39 -22.17 20.53
C ASN A 161 4.13 -22.88 19.19
N ARG A 162 4.55 -22.30 18.06
CA ARG A 162 4.54 -22.95 16.73
C ARG A 162 5.95 -23.07 16.17
N VAL A 163 6.72 -21.98 16.22
CA VAL A 163 8.10 -21.90 15.70
C VAL A 163 9.08 -21.50 16.80
N VAL A 164 8.66 -20.63 17.71
CA VAL A 164 9.47 -20.19 18.87
C VAL A 164 8.80 -20.51 20.20
N ASP A 165 9.57 -20.63 21.27
CA ASP A 165 9.05 -20.77 22.64
C ASP A 165 8.64 -19.41 23.26
N ARG A 166 8.26 -19.41 24.54
CA ARG A 166 7.82 -18.18 25.26
C ARG A 166 8.95 -17.18 25.54
N ASP A 167 10.20 -17.62 25.40
CA ASP A 167 11.39 -16.79 25.49
C ASP A 167 11.95 -16.46 24.09
N TYR A 168 11.12 -16.66 23.06
CA TYR A 168 11.41 -16.41 21.65
C TYR A 168 12.57 -17.25 21.07
N ARG A 169 12.93 -18.36 21.71
CA ARG A 169 13.92 -19.31 21.18
C ARG A 169 13.30 -20.20 20.12
N VAL A 170 14.02 -20.43 19.03
CA VAL A 170 13.57 -21.32 17.96
C VAL A 170 13.52 -22.77 18.47
N LEU A 171 12.38 -23.43 18.26
CA LEU A 171 12.18 -24.79 18.74
C LEU A 171 13.13 -25.77 18.06
N GLY A 172 13.87 -26.56 18.85
CA GLY A 172 14.82 -27.57 18.35
C GLY A 172 16.13 -27.01 17.82
N VAL A 173 16.41 -25.72 17.99
CA VAL A 173 17.65 -25.07 17.57
C VAL A 173 18.28 -24.34 18.75
N ASP A 174 19.54 -24.65 19.04
CA ASP A 174 20.27 -23.96 20.09
C ASP A 174 20.75 -22.57 19.65
N ALA A 175 20.87 -21.65 20.61
CA ALA A 175 21.44 -20.31 20.44
C ALA A 175 20.78 -19.42 19.36
N LEU A 176 19.52 -19.67 18.98
CA LEU A 176 18.78 -18.88 17.99
C LEU A 176 17.44 -18.34 18.54
N ARG A 177 17.14 -17.07 18.26
CA ARG A 177 15.86 -16.41 18.61
C ARG A 177 15.31 -15.61 17.45
N VAL A 178 13.99 -15.40 17.44
CA VAL A 178 13.30 -14.50 16.49
C VAL A 178 12.53 -13.45 17.28
N ILE A 179 12.85 -12.16 17.05
CA ILE A 179 12.29 -11.03 17.80
C ILE A 179 11.83 -9.94 16.83
N ASP A 180 10.67 -10.16 16.23
CA ASP A 180 10.00 -9.20 15.36
C ASP A 180 8.48 -9.49 15.29
N GLY A 181 7.76 -8.82 14.38
CA GLY A 181 6.32 -8.98 14.19
C GLY A 181 5.88 -10.37 13.70
N SER A 182 6.80 -11.23 13.23
CA SER A 182 6.47 -12.59 12.79
C SER A 182 6.02 -13.50 13.93
N THR A 183 6.30 -13.11 15.18
CA THR A 183 5.97 -13.89 16.38
C THR A 183 4.54 -13.70 16.87
N PHE A 184 3.81 -12.72 16.31
CA PHE A 184 2.45 -12.39 16.72
C PHE A 184 1.40 -13.30 16.07
N TYR A 185 0.33 -13.60 16.82
CA TYR A 185 -0.87 -14.26 16.29
C TYR A 185 -1.86 -13.29 15.66
N ASN A 186 -1.93 -12.08 16.20
CA ASN A 186 -2.85 -11.04 15.78
C ASN A 186 -2.11 -9.70 15.80
N SER A 187 -2.57 -8.73 15.02
CA SER A 187 -2.02 -7.37 15.09
C SER A 187 -2.21 -6.79 16.50
N PRO A 188 -1.14 -6.29 17.16
CA PRO A 188 -1.18 -5.88 18.56
C PRO A 188 -1.80 -4.49 18.81
N GLY A 189 -2.43 -3.88 17.80
CA GLY A 189 -3.08 -2.57 17.92
C GLY A 189 -3.30 -1.90 16.56
N THR A 190 -3.69 -0.61 16.59
CA THR A 190 -3.91 0.17 15.37
C THR A 190 -2.63 0.38 14.56
N ASN A 191 -1.50 0.62 15.23
CA ASN A 191 -0.17 0.77 14.63
C ASN A 191 0.83 -0.16 15.35
N SER A 192 1.33 -1.18 14.66
CA SER A 192 2.17 -2.24 15.28
C SER A 192 3.60 -1.80 15.61
N LYS A 193 4.07 -0.69 15.02
CA LYS A 193 5.45 -0.20 15.17
C LYS A 193 5.89 -0.06 16.64
N ALA A 194 5.07 0.57 17.48
CA ALA A 194 5.40 0.77 18.89
C ALA A 194 5.57 -0.56 19.63
N THR A 195 4.70 -1.53 19.34
CA THR A 195 4.78 -2.87 19.93
C THR A 195 6.04 -3.60 19.50
N VAL A 196 6.39 -3.55 18.21
CA VAL A 196 7.62 -4.20 17.68
C VAL A 196 8.87 -3.57 18.30
N MET A 197 8.92 -2.23 18.40
CA MET A 197 10.05 -1.55 19.05
C MET A 197 10.19 -1.90 20.53
N MET A 198 9.08 -2.10 21.24
CA MET A 198 9.09 -2.49 22.65
C MET A 198 9.57 -3.94 22.83
N LEU A 199 9.13 -4.83 21.93
CA LEU A 199 9.52 -6.25 21.93
C LEU A 199 11.04 -6.44 21.79
N GLY A 200 11.72 -5.59 21.03
CA GLY A 200 13.16 -5.68 20.78
C GLY A 200 14.07 -5.17 21.90
N ARG A 201 13.53 -4.61 22.98
CA ARG A 201 14.30 -4.09 24.12
C ARG A 201 14.56 -5.16 25.17
#